data_AF-A0A1I4YL04-F1
#
_entry.id   AF-A0A1I4YL04-F1
#
_cell.length_a   1.000
_cell.length_b   1.000
_cell.length_c   1.000
_cell.angle_alpha   90.00
_cell.angle_beta   90.00
_cell.angle_gamma   90.00
#
_symmetry.space_group_name_H-M   'P 1'
#
loop_
_entity.id
_entity.type
_entity.pdbx_description
1 polymer ?
#
loop_
_entity_poly.entity_id
_entity_poly.type
_entity_poly.pdbx_seq_one_letter_code
_entity_poly.pdbx_strand_id
1 'polypeptide(L)' 'MKNLKKLSKGDLKTIIGGQAPACPTGYKPCVAGEDENGTIKWTCVWSSLPCKP' A
#
# COMPACT_ATOMS: atom_id res chain seq x y z
N MET A 1 -13.76 7.31 18.96
CA MET A 1 -12.60 6.39 18.81
C MET A 1 -11.46 6.95 19.64
N LYS A 2 -11.02 6.22 20.67
CA LYS A 2 -10.12 6.73 21.73
C LYS A 2 -8.68 6.29 21.43
N ASN A 3 -7.73 7.23 21.46
CA ASN A 3 -6.27 7.07 21.28
C ASN A 3 -5.70 7.02 19.86
N LEU A 4 -6.04 7.98 18.99
CA LEU A 4 -5.22 8.25 17.80
C LEU A 4 -4.05 9.16 18.20
N LYS A 5 -2.84 8.60 18.32
CA LYS A 5 -1.61 9.35 18.64
C LYS A 5 -1.02 9.89 17.34
N LYS A 6 -0.78 11.21 17.26
CA LYS A 6 -0.13 11.83 16.10
C LYS A 6 1.33 11.37 16.06
N LEU A 7 1.68 10.56 15.07
CA LEU A 7 3.06 10.12 14.83
C LEU A 7 3.91 11.30 14.35
N SER A 8 5.15 11.39 14.81
CA SER A 8 6.08 12.37 14.28
C SER A 8 6.53 11.95 12.89
N LYS A 9 7.01 12.90 12.07
CA LYS A 9 7.48 12.63 10.71
C LYS A 9 8.58 11.55 10.65
N GLY A 10 9.39 11.43 11.70
CA GLY A 10 10.38 10.36 11.86
C GLY A 10 9.71 8.99 12.00
N ASP A 11 8.74 8.86 12.90
CA ASP A 11 8.01 7.61 13.12
C ASP A 11 7.14 7.22 11.91
N LEU A 12 6.63 8.19 11.16
CA LEU A 12 5.94 7.94 9.90
C LEU A 12 6.85 7.32 8.82
N LYS A 13 8.16 7.62 8.86
CA LYS A 13 9.15 7.00 7.96
C LYS A 13 9.58 5.61 8.41
N THR A 14 9.47 5.30 9.71
CA THR A 14 9.75 3.96 10.24
C THR A 14 8.58 3.01 10.05
N ILE A 15 7.37 3.53 9.88
CA ILE A 15 6.26 2.76 9.33
C ILE A 15 6.58 2.45 7.88
N ILE A 16 7.00 1.21 7.64
CA ILE A 16 7.09 0.64 6.30
C ILE A 16 5.65 0.49 5.81
N GLY A 17 5.16 1.50 5.09
CA GLY A 17 3.79 1.58 4.60
C GLY A 17 3.50 0.49 3.58
N GLY A 18 2.96 -0.64 4.05
CA GLY A 18 2.47 -1.74 3.22
C GLY A 18 3.58 -2.49 2.45
N GLN A 19 3.40 -3.79 2.25
CA GLN A 19 4.23 -4.60 1.34
C GLN A 19 4.01 -4.24 -0.15
N ALA A 20 3.79 -2.97 -0.46
CA ALA A 20 3.57 -2.53 -1.82
C ALA A 20 4.86 -2.76 -2.64
N PRO A 21 4.82 -3.60 -3.69
CA PRO A 21 6.00 -3.88 -4.49
C PRO A 21 6.39 -2.65 -5.33
N ALA A 22 7.67 -2.57 -5.68
CA ALA A 22 8.12 -1.61 -6.67
C ALA A 22 7.55 -1.97 -8.04
N CYS A 23 6.85 -1.04 -8.69
CA CYS A 23 6.34 -1.19 -10.04
C CYS A 23 7.25 -0.48 -11.06
N PRO A 24 7.26 -0.93 -12.32
CA PRO A 24 8.01 -0.26 -13.39
C PRO A 24 7.51 1.17 -13.66
N THR A 25 8.33 1.99 -14.31
CA THR A 25 8.01 3.38 -14.62
C THR A 25 6.68 3.49 -15.39
N GLY A 26 5.78 4.34 -14.90
CA GLY A 26 4.43 4.51 -15.47
C GLY A 26 3.35 3.63 -14.82
N TYR A 27 3.74 2.73 -13.91
CA TYR A 27 2.84 1.88 -13.14
C TYR A 27 2.90 2.22 -11.65
N LYS A 28 1.79 1.98 -10.94
CA LYS A 28 1.69 2.09 -9.49
C LYS A 28 1.20 0.76 -8.89
N PRO A 29 1.65 0.40 -7.68
CA PRO A 29 1.14 -0.76 -6.98
C PRO A 29 -0.30 -0.49 -6.50
N CYS A 30 -1.18 -1.45 -6.73
CA CYS A 30 -2.56 -1.48 -6.25
C CYS A 30 -2.83 -2.81 -5.54
N VAL A 31 -3.69 -2.78 -4.55
CA VAL A 31 -4.17 -4.00 -3.89
C VAL A 31 -5.11 -4.73 -4.83
N ALA A 32 -4.79 -5.98 -5.14
CA ALA A 32 -5.59 -6.87 -5.99
C ALA A 32 -6.53 -7.76 -5.18
N GLY A 33 -6.32 -7.85 -3.85
CA GLY A 33 -7.10 -8.69 -2.94
C GLY A 33 -6.22 -9.26 -1.82
N GLU A 34 -6.72 -10.29 -1.17
CA GLU A 34 -6.04 -11.02 -0.10
C GLU A 34 -5.97 -12.51 -0.48
N ASP A 35 -4.87 -13.17 -0.16
CA ASP A 35 -4.72 -14.62 -0.28
C ASP A 35 -5.38 -15.35 0.90
N GLU A 36 -5.60 -16.67 0.80
CA GLU A 36 -6.17 -17.50 1.88
C GLU A 36 -5.40 -17.40 3.21
N ASN A 37 -4.13 -16.97 3.16
CA ASN A 37 -3.28 -16.75 4.32
C ASN A 37 -3.36 -15.33 4.91
N GLY A 38 -4.30 -14.48 4.47
CA GLY A 38 -4.42 -13.10 4.95
C GLY A 38 -3.33 -12.17 4.41
N THR A 39 -2.62 -12.59 3.35
CA THR A 39 -1.55 -11.78 2.75
C THR A 39 -2.11 -10.92 1.63
N ILE A 40 -1.91 -9.61 1.72
CA ILE A 40 -2.33 -8.65 0.69
C ILE A 40 -1.60 -8.95 -0.63
N LYS A 41 -2.36 -9.28 -1.67
CA LYS A 41 -1.87 -9.42 -3.03
C LYS A 41 -1.82 -8.05 -3.70
N TRP A 42 -0.69 -7.77 -4.32
CA TRP A 42 -0.45 -6.53 -5.04
C TRP A 42 -0.36 -6.78 -6.55
N THR A 43 -0.86 -5.82 -7.33
CA THR A 43 -0.74 -5.79 -8.78
C THR A 43 -0.27 -4.41 -9.23
N CYS A 44 0.49 -4.35 -10.32
CA CYS A 44 0.91 -3.09 -10.91
C CYS A 44 -0.12 -2.67 -11.96
N VAL A 45 -0.77 -1.53 -11.74
CA VAL A 45 -1.67 -0.92 -12.73
C VAL A 45 -1.03 0.35 -13.28
N TRP A 46 -1.44 0.78 -14.46
CA TRP A 46 -1.03 2.08 -15.00
C TRP A 46 -1.34 3.20 -14.01
N SER A 47 -0.39 4.11 -13.80
CA SER A 47 -0.55 5.22 -12.85
C SER A 47 -1.75 6.11 -13.18
N SER A 48 -2.13 6.17 -14.46
CA SER A 48 -3.32 6.88 -14.96
C SER A 48 -4.64 6.17 -14.67
N LEU A 49 -4.64 4.89 -14.30
CA LEU A 49 -5.84 4.12 -14.02
C LEU A 49 -6.10 4.05 -12.50
N PRO A 50 -7.38 4.06 -12.08
CA PRO A 50 -7.73 3.80 -10.69
C PRO A 50 -7.39 2.35 -10.31
N CYS A 51 -7.01 2.13 -9.05
CA CYS A 51 -7.02 0.78 -8.50
C CYS A 51 -8.47 0.28 -8.54
N LYS A 52 -8.72 -0.87 -9.14
CA LYS A 52 -10.02 -1.54 -9.03
C LYS A 52 -9.94 -2.48 -7.82
N PRO A 53 -10.59 -2.15 -6.70
CA PRO A 53 -10.65 -3.02 -5.53
C PRO A 53 -11.46 -4.29 -5.80
#